data_AF-A0A934GVR0-F1
#
_entry.id   AF-A0A934GVR0-F1
#
_cell.length_a   1.000
_cell.length_b   1.000
_cell.length_c   1.000
_cell.angle_alpha   90.00
_cell.angle_beta   90.00
_cell.angle_gamma   90.00
#
_symmetry.space_group_name_H-M   'P 1'
#
loop_
_entity.id
_entity.type
_entity.pdbx_description
1 polymer ?
#
loop_
_entity_poly.entity_id
_entity_poly.type
_entity_poly.pdbx_seq_one_letter_code
_entity_poly.pdbx_strand_id
1 'polypeptide(L)'
;MHQTFERVFAMLDGAAFHHRFVRWVHQVFGVNKGQVVAVDRKTVRGNHERGLGKGAIHLVSAWASESGVTLEQLHVTDKSNEISAIPQLLRLLDVSDWVVTVNALGCQTKTAQAIRDEGADYALWIKDNHAHRH
;
A
#
# COMPACT_ATOMS: atom_id res chain seq x y z
N MET A 1 -1.31 -30.42 11.85
CA MET A 1 -1.37 -29.61 10.62
C MET A 1 -0.71 -28.23 10.77
N HIS A 2 -0.54 -27.69 11.99
CA HIS A 2 0.09 -26.37 12.22
C HIS A 2 1.60 -26.32 11.94
N GLN A 3 2.34 -27.39 12.27
CA GLN A 3 3.81 -27.45 12.18
C GLN A 3 4.38 -27.48 10.74
N THR A 4 3.60 -27.85 9.72
CA THR A 4 4.11 -27.97 8.35
C THR A 4 4.13 -26.62 7.64
N PHE A 5 3.06 -25.83 7.78
CA PHE A 5 2.97 -24.51 7.15
C PHE A 5 3.95 -23.52 7.77
N GLU A 6 4.06 -23.49 9.09
CA GLU A 6 5.02 -22.62 9.79
C GLU A 6 6.46 -22.87 9.32
N ARG A 7 6.84 -24.15 9.16
CA ARG A 7 8.19 -24.51 8.71
C ARG A 7 8.45 -24.11 7.26
N VAL A 8 7.45 -24.23 6.40
CA VAL A 8 7.53 -23.76 5.01
C VAL A 8 7.66 -22.23 4.98
N PHE A 9 6.80 -21.50 5.69
CA PHE A 9 6.86 -20.03 5.74
C PHE A 9 8.16 -19.51 6.35
N ALA A 10 8.71 -20.18 7.36
CA ALA A 10 10.01 -19.83 7.96
C ALA A 10 11.20 -20.03 7.00
N MET A 11 11.06 -20.90 6.00
CA MET A 11 12.10 -21.16 4.99
C MET A 11 11.96 -20.29 3.75
N LEU A 12 10.84 -19.59 3.58
CA LEU A 12 10.60 -18.75 2.41
C LEU A 12 11.33 -17.40 2.53
N ASP A 13 11.98 -17.00 1.44
CA ASP A 13 12.39 -15.61 1.27
C ASP A 13 11.14 -14.74 1.08
N GLY A 14 10.88 -13.85 2.05
CA GLY A 14 9.71 -12.99 2.05
C GLY A 14 9.65 -12.01 0.87
N ALA A 15 10.80 -11.50 0.41
CA ALA A 15 10.84 -10.56 -0.71
C ALA A 15 10.59 -11.29 -2.04
N ALA A 16 11.19 -12.48 -2.22
CA ALA A 16 10.95 -13.30 -3.40
C ALA A 16 9.50 -13.80 -3.45
N PHE A 17 8.92 -14.16 -2.30
CA PHE A 17 7.51 -14.53 -2.19
C PHE A 17 6.60 -13.36 -2.55
N HIS A 18 6.82 -12.18 -1.97
CA HIS A 18 6.06 -10.96 -2.25
C HIS A 18 6.04 -10.64 -3.74
N HIS A 19 7.20 -10.61 -4.39
CA HIS A 19 7.31 -10.33 -5.83
C HIS A 19 6.51 -11.33 -6.69
N ARG A 20 6.60 -12.63 -6.37
CA ARG A 20 5.86 -13.67 -7.10
C ARG A 20 4.35 -13.58 -6.83
N PHE A 21 3.96 -13.27 -5.61
CA PHE A 21 2.57 -13.13 -5.20
C PHE A 21 1.89 -11.96 -5.91
N VAL A 22 2.52 -10.78 -5.91
CA VAL A 22 2.05 -9.60 -6.65
C VAL A 22 1.88 -9.93 -8.13
N ARG A 23 2.92 -10.50 -8.76
CA ARG A 23 2.84 -10.90 -10.17
C ARG A 23 1.66 -11.83 -10.44
N TRP A 24 1.41 -12.80 -9.57
CA TRP A 24 0.26 -13.69 -9.68
C TRP A 24 -1.07 -12.95 -9.54
N VAL A 25 -1.19 -12.01 -8.59
CA VAL A 25 -2.39 -11.15 -8.44
C VAL A 25 -2.67 -10.38 -9.73
N HIS A 26 -1.66 -9.74 -10.32
CA HIS A 26 -1.81 -9.02 -11.59
C HIS A 26 -2.28 -9.92 -12.74
N GLN A 27 -1.84 -11.18 -12.78
CA GLN A 27 -2.24 -12.14 -13.81
C GLN A 27 -3.68 -12.64 -13.63
N VAL A 28 -4.12 -12.85 -12.38
CA VAL A 28 -5.43 -13.43 -12.08
C VAL A 28 -6.54 -12.39 -12.12
N PHE A 29 -6.30 -11.21 -11.54
CA PHE A 29 -7.38 -10.24 -11.30
C PHE A 29 -7.57 -9.23 -12.42
N GLY A 30 -6.69 -9.19 -13.42
CA GLY A 30 -6.82 -8.31 -14.59
C GLY A 30 -6.90 -6.84 -14.17
N VAL A 31 -5.76 -6.17 -14.18
CA VAL A 31 -5.71 -4.74 -13.86
C VAL A 31 -6.27 -3.94 -15.04
N ASN A 32 -7.49 -3.43 -14.88
CA ASN A 32 -8.25 -2.75 -15.93
C ASN A 32 -8.07 -1.23 -15.84
N LYS A 33 -8.23 -0.53 -16.97
CA LYS A 33 -8.31 0.95 -16.99
C LYS A 33 -9.52 1.44 -16.19
N GLY A 34 -9.41 2.59 -15.54
CA GLY A 34 -10.48 3.18 -14.73
C GLY A 34 -10.65 2.57 -13.34
N GLN A 35 -9.66 1.82 -12.86
CA GLN A 35 -9.73 1.16 -11.55
C GLN A 35 -9.77 2.17 -10.40
N VAL A 36 -10.56 1.89 -9.37
CA VAL A 36 -10.53 2.66 -8.11
C VAL A 36 -9.65 1.96 -7.09
N VAL A 37 -8.51 2.58 -6.77
CA VAL A 37 -7.52 2.05 -5.84
C VAL A 37 -7.44 2.89 -4.57
N ALA A 38 -7.56 2.23 -3.43
CA ALA A 38 -7.38 2.84 -2.12
C ALA A 38 -5.97 2.59 -1.59
N VAL A 39 -5.24 3.68 -1.34
CA VAL A 39 -3.92 3.65 -0.72
C VAL A 39 -4.06 4.02 0.75
N ASP A 40 -3.73 3.06 1.61
CA ASP A 40 -3.87 3.20 3.05
C ASP A 40 -2.72 2.52 3.81
N ARG A 41 -2.45 3.02 5.01
CA ARG A 41 -1.49 2.40 5.93
C ARG A 41 -2.15 1.36 6.82
N LYS A 42 -1.55 0.18 6.83
CA LYS A 42 -1.88 -0.90 7.76
C LYS A 42 -0.76 -1.08 8.79
N THR A 43 -1.15 -1.39 10.03
CA THR A 43 -0.22 -1.82 11.07
C THR A 43 -0.49 -3.27 11.39
N VAL A 44 0.53 -4.12 11.24
CA VAL A 44 0.40 -5.55 11.49
C VAL A 44 0.30 -5.76 13.00
N ARG A 45 -0.86 -6.24 13.46
CA ARG A 45 -1.08 -6.57 14.87
C ARG A 45 -0.52 -7.97 15.17
N GLY A 46 -0.05 -8.17 16.40
CA GLY A 46 0.51 -9.45 16.84
C GLY A 46 1.99 -9.66 16.51
N ASN A 47 2.64 -8.74 15.78
CA ASN A 47 4.06 -8.81 15.41
C ASN A 47 5.01 -8.18 16.45
N HIS A 48 4.57 -8.01 17.70
CA HIS A 48 5.43 -7.44 18.73
C HIS A 48 6.27 -8.56 19.35
N GLU A 49 7.55 -8.66 18.96
CA GLU A 49 8.51 -9.47 19.70
C GLU A 49 8.89 -8.73 20.98
N ARG A 50 8.23 -9.08 22.09
CA ARG A 50 8.60 -8.60 23.43
C ARG A 50 10.06 -8.98 23.71
N GLY A 51 10.95 -7.99 23.77
CA GLY A 51 12.34 -8.16 24.19
C GLY A 51 13.42 -7.90 23.13
N LEU A 52 13.06 -7.77 21.83
CA LEU A 52 14.04 -7.53 20.75
C LEU A 52 14.07 -6.09 20.22
N GLY A 53 13.28 -5.18 20.82
CA GLY A 53 13.26 -3.76 20.44
C GLY A 53 12.70 -3.47 19.03
N LYS A 54 12.15 -4.47 18.33
CA LYS A 54 11.56 -4.31 17.01
C LYS A 54 10.16 -3.69 17.15
N GLY A 55 9.99 -2.49 16.58
CA GLY A 55 8.71 -1.78 16.54
C GLY A 55 7.65 -2.51 15.69
N ALA A 56 6.42 -2.01 15.75
CA ALA A 56 5.33 -2.56 14.95
C ALA A 56 5.66 -2.45 13.45
N ILE A 57 5.38 -3.51 12.68
CA ILE A 57 5.49 -3.47 11.22
C ILE A 57 4.36 -2.60 10.67
N HIS A 58 4.74 -1.62 9.88
CA HIS A 58 3.83 -0.75 9.17
C HIS A 58 3.94 -1.01 7.67
N LEU A 59 2.80 -1.02 7.00
CA LEU A 59 2.68 -1.27 5.57
C LEU A 59 1.87 -0.14 4.95
N VAL A 60 2.18 0.24 3.72
CA VAL A 60 1.29 1.03 2.87
C VAL A 60 0.83 0.09 1.76
N SER A 61 -0.48 -0.07 1.59
CA SER A 61 -1.07 -1.01 0.62
C SER A 61 -1.97 -0.30 -0.37
N ALA A 62 -1.92 -0.72 -1.63
CA ALA A 62 -2.84 -0.33 -2.69
C ALA A 62 -3.90 -1.41 -2.86
N TRP A 63 -5.15 -1.06 -2.57
CA TRP A 63 -6.30 -1.95 -2.60
C TRP A 63 -7.20 -1.63 -3.78
N ALA A 64 -7.36 -2.55 -4.71
CA ALA A 64 -8.32 -2.44 -5.79
C ALA A 64 -9.73 -2.77 -5.28
N SER A 65 -10.58 -1.75 -5.22
CA SER A 65 -11.86 -1.82 -4.50
C SER A 65 -12.85 -2.76 -5.18
N GLU A 66 -12.85 -2.82 -6.50
CA GLU A 66 -13.78 -3.63 -7.29
C GLU A 66 -13.42 -5.12 -7.24
N SER A 67 -12.14 -5.45 -7.34
CA SER A 67 -11.65 -6.83 -7.32
C SER A 67 -11.40 -7.37 -5.91
N GLY A 68 -11.45 -6.52 -4.89
CA GLY A 68 -11.28 -6.93 -3.49
C GLY A 68 -9.89 -7.51 -3.19
N VAL A 69 -8.84 -6.95 -3.80
CA VAL A 69 -7.46 -7.47 -3.68
C VAL A 69 -6.46 -6.35 -3.49
N THR A 70 -5.39 -6.62 -2.73
CA THR A 70 -4.22 -5.74 -2.66
C THR A 70 -3.34 -6.00 -3.88
N LEU A 71 -3.12 -4.96 -4.69
CA LEU A 71 -2.29 -5.03 -5.89
C LEU A 71 -0.79 -4.96 -5.52
N GLU A 72 -0.42 -4.05 -4.63
CA GLU A 72 0.97 -3.87 -4.18
C GLU A 72 0.99 -3.37 -2.73
N GLN A 73 2.09 -3.62 -2.03
CA GLN A 73 2.30 -3.13 -0.66
C GLN A 73 3.77 -2.89 -0.37
N LEU A 74 4.07 -1.84 0.39
CA LEU A 74 5.43 -1.49 0.81
C LEU A 74 5.54 -1.45 2.33
N HIS A 75 6.65 -2.00 2.83
CA HIS A 75 7.03 -1.88 4.23
C HIS A 75 7.55 -0.46 4.53
N VAL A 76 7.07 0.12 5.62
CA VAL A 76 7.53 1.42 6.13
C VAL A 76 7.93 1.29 7.59
N THR A 77 9.03 1.94 7.96
CA THR A 77 9.61 1.84 9.31
C THR A 77 8.93 2.76 10.33
N ASP A 78 8.20 3.79 9.89
CA ASP A 78 7.50 4.74 10.76
C ASP A 78 6.32 5.42 10.03
N LYS A 79 5.44 6.08 10.81
CA LYS A 79 4.30 6.87 10.38
C LYS A 79 4.63 8.02 9.45
N SER A 80 5.77 8.67 9.66
CA SER A 80 6.27 9.76 8.83
C SER A 80 6.69 9.32 7.43
N ASN A 81 7.09 8.05 7.28
CA ASN A 81 7.58 7.51 6.01
C ASN A 81 6.45 7.13 5.03
N GLU A 82 5.19 7.18 5.47
CA GLU A 82 4.00 6.93 4.64
C GLU A 82 3.93 7.89 3.45
N ILE A 83 4.22 9.18 3.68
CA ILE A 83 4.14 10.23 2.66
C ILE A 83 5.12 9.95 1.51
N SER A 84 6.33 9.49 1.85
CA SER A 84 7.35 9.12 0.86
C SER A 84 7.10 7.78 0.20
N ALA A 85 6.39 6.87 0.87
CA ALA A 85 6.10 5.53 0.36
C ALA A 85 4.97 5.55 -0.69
N ILE A 86 4.00 6.46 -0.60
CA ILE A 86 2.90 6.54 -1.57
C ILE A 86 3.42 6.76 -3.00
N PRO A 87 4.29 7.76 -3.31
CA PRO A 87 4.84 7.91 -4.66
C PRO A 87 5.67 6.71 -5.14
N GLN A 88 6.28 5.96 -4.23
CA GLN A 88 7.01 4.73 -4.60
C GLN A 88 6.02 3.61 -4.97
N LEU A 89 4.95 3.47 -4.20
CA LEU A 89 3.89 2.49 -4.44
C LEU A 89 3.18 2.74 -5.78
N LEU A 90 2.85 3.99 -6.09
CA LEU A 90 2.17 4.36 -7.33
C LEU A 90 3.01 4.02 -8.57
N ARG A 91 4.32 4.28 -8.52
CA ARG A 91 5.26 3.94 -9.60
C ARG A 91 5.39 2.45 -9.89
N LEU A 92 5.18 1.60 -8.88
CA LEU A 92 5.23 0.14 -9.05
C LEU A 92 3.97 -0.40 -9.75
N LEU A 93 2.86 0.32 -9.68
CA LEU A 93 1.55 -0.18 -10.08
C LEU A 93 1.10 0.21 -11.49
N ASP A 94 1.79 1.17 -12.14
CA ASP A 94 1.32 1.83 -13.37
C ASP A 94 -0.15 2.24 -13.26
N VAL A 95 -0.39 3.28 -12.44
CA VAL A 95 -1.72 3.77 -12.09
C VAL A 95 -2.37 4.65 -13.17
N SER A 96 -1.78 4.73 -14.36
CA SER A 96 -2.26 5.57 -15.46
C SER A 96 -3.75 5.32 -15.76
N ASP A 97 -4.54 6.38 -15.90
CA ASP A 97 -5.99 6.33 -16.10
C ASP A 97 -6.80 5.70 -14.92
N TRP A 98 -6.25 5.63 -13.70
CA TRP A 98 -6.97 5.13 -12.51
C TRP A 98 -7.40 6.27 -11.59
N VAL A 99 -8.33 5.97 -10.66
CA VAL A 99 -8.70 6.86 -9.57
C VAL A 99 -8.06 6.38 -8.27
N VAL A 100 -7.16 7.18 -7.72
CA VAL A 100 -6.48 6.91 -6.45
C VAL A 100 -7.18 7.63 -5.31
N THR A 101 -7.55 6.88 -4.29
CA THR A 101 -8.03 7.41 -3.01
C THR A 101 -6.97 7.23 -1.95
N VAL A 102 -6.80 8.22 -1.07
CA VAL A 102 -5.81 8.16 0.01
C VAL A 102 -6.49 8.56 1.31
N ASN A 103 -6.09 7.92 2.41
CA ASN A 103 -6.55 8.31 3.73
C ASN A 103 -6.23 9.78 4.06
N ALA A 104 -6.93 10.33 5.06
CA ALA A 104 -6.78 11.75 5.42
C ALA A 104 -5.37 12.16 5.90
N LEU A 105 -4.54 11.21 6.36
CA LEU A 105 -3.16 11.50 6.78
C LEU A 105 -2.22 11.64 5.58
N GLY A 106 -2.46 10.86 4.52
CA GLY A 106 -1.74 10.92 3.25
C GLY A 106 -2.25 11.99 2.29
N CYS A 107 -3.36 12.67 2.62
CA CYS A 107 -3.95 13.77 1.86
C CYS A 107 -3.08 15.05 1.91
N GLN A 108 -1.96 15.02 1.20
CA GLN A 108 -1.01 16.13 1.09
C GLN A 108 -0.86 16.57 -0.36
N THR A 109 -0.52 17.85 -0.57
CA THR A 109 -0.31 18.43 -1.90
C THR A 109 0.73 17.63 -2.70
N LYS A 110 1.78 17.13 -2.05
CA LYS A 110 2.80 16.28 -2.69
C LYS A 110 2.25 14.94 -3.16
N THR A 111 1.33 14.34 -2.41
CA THR A 111 0.68 13.09 -2.80
C THR A 111 -0.23 13.31 -3.99
N ALA A 112 -1.04 14.38 -3.97
CA ALA A 112 -1.89 14.75 -5.10
C ALA A 112 -1.07 15.01 -6.38
N GLN A 113 0.06 15.71 -6.24
CA GLN A 113 0.98 15.93 -7.36
C GLN A 113 1.57 14.62 -7.88
N ALA A 114 2.04 13.74 -6.99
CA ALA A 114 2.57 12.44 -7.39
C ALA A 114 1.54 11.58 -8.13
N ILE A 115 0.26 11.60 -7.72
CA ILE A 115 -0.80 10.88 -8.43
C ILE A 115 -0.98 11.44 -9.84
N ARG A 116 -0.99 12.77 -9.99
CA ARG A 116 -1.10 13.42 -11.31
C ARG A 116 0.12 13.19 -12.20
N ASP A 117 1.31 13.17 -11.62
CA ASP A 117 2.56 12.93 -12.35
C ASP A 117 2.59 11.52 -12.96
N GLU A 118 1.95 10.55 -12.30
CA GLU A 118 1.76 9.18 -12.81
C GLU A 118 0.53 9.02 -13.73
N GLY A 119 -0.14 10.12 -14.12
CA GLY A 119 -1.26 10.08 -15.06
C GLY A 119 -2.57 9.54 -14.48
N ALA A 120 -2.73 9.57 -13.15
CA ALA A 120 -3.93 9.13 -12.45
C ALA A 120 -4.77 10.31 -11.93
N ASP A 121 -6.06 10.07 -11.73
CA ASP A 121 -6.98 10.96 -11.03
C ASP A 121 -7.00 10.65 -9.53
N TYR A 122 -7.48 11.58 -8.70
CA TYR A 122 -7.58 11.36 -7.26
C TYR A 122 -8.89 11.81 -6.63
N ALA A 123 -9.30 11.12 -5.57
CA ALA A 123 -10.30 11.59 -4.63
C ALA A 123 -9.73 11.55 -3.21
N LEU A 124 -9.40 12.72 -2.68
CA LEU A 124 -8.72 12.88 -1.39
C LEU A 124 -9.66 13.51 -0.37
N TRP A 125 -9.71 12.95 0.84
CA TRP A 125 -10.53 13.48 1.92
C TRP A 125 -9.67 14.25 2.93
N ILE A 126 -9.97 15.53 3.13
CA ILE A 126 -9.30 16.39 4.11
C ILE A 126 -10.03 16.28 5.46
N LYS A 127 -9.29 16.16 6.57
CA LYS A 127 -9.86 16.32 7.92
C LYS A 127 -9.88 17.80 8.31
N ASP A 128 -10.92 18.24 9.01
CA ASP A 128 -11.20 19.64 9.43
C ASP A 128 -10.07 20.36 10.18
N ASN A 129 -9.01 19.67 10.60
CA ASN A 129 -7.84 20.28 11.24
C ASN A 129 -6.81 20.91 10.27
N HIS A 130 -7.10 20.92 8.97
CA HIS A 130 -6.29 21.59 7.96
C HIS A 130 -7.06 22.74 7.31
N ALA A 131 -7.08 23.89 7.97
CA ALA A 131 -7.56 25.12 7.36
C ALA A 131 -6.64 25.50 6.17
N HIS A 132 -7.26 25.64 4.99
CA HIS A 132 -6.70 26.21 3.75
C HIS A 132 -5.50 25.48 3.12
N ARG A 133 -5.78 24.58 2.16
CA ARG A 133 -4.90 24.35 1.01
C ARG A 133 -5.76 24.23 -0.25
N HIS A 134 -5.65 25.24 -1.11
CA HIS A 134 -6.22 25.30 -2.46
C HIS A 134 -5.46 24.36 -3.40
#